data_AF-A0A7C4VVD9-F1
#
_entry.id   AF-A0A7C4VVD9-F1
#
_cell.length_a   1.000
_cell.length_b   1.000
_cell.length_c   1.000
_cell.angle_alpha   90.00
_cell.angle_beta   90.00
_cell.angle_gamma   90.00
#
_symmetry.space_group_name_H-M   'P 1'
#
loop_
_entity.id
_entity.type
_entity.pdbx_description
1 polymer ?
#
loop_
_entity_poly.entity_id
_entity_poly.type
_entity_poly.pdbx_seq_one_letter_code
_entity_poly.pdbx_strand_id
1 'polypeptide(L)'
;MNLGDDEFELYDLAVVVEQIEGHCTCSMAVGDCFYLRGGKLSLPEGQDFCLYALQAAIPLLPAKQRRNHPADWMETDARVICPDPACRLIMRIDRVSQRTLRHDDVSPIAWEEVKRET
;
A
#
# COMPACT_ATOMS: atom_id res chain seq x y z
N MET A 1 15.73 -15.62 8.11
CA MET A 1 15.99 -15.29 9.52
C MET A 1 14.72 -15.60 10.27
N ASN A 2 14.81 -16.16 11.47
CA ASN A 2 13.62 -16.32 12.31
C ASN A 2 13.36 -14.98 12.98
N LEU A 3 12.13 -14.47 12.87
CA LEU A 3 11.69 -13.25 13.55
C LEU A 3 11.69 -13.48 15.08
N GLY A 4 11.91 -12.40 15.84
CA GLY A 4 11.58 -12.38 17.26
C GLY A 4 10.09 -12.67 17.49
N ASP A 5 9.73 -13.06 18.70
CA ASP A 5 8.34 -13.33 19.08
C ASP A 5 7.47 -12.07 19.15
N ASP A 6 8.08 -10.89 19.24
CA ASP A 6 7.44 -9.57 19.19
C ASP A 6 7.61 -8.86 17.82
N GLU A 7 8.16 -9.55 16.84
CA GLU A 7 8.48 -9.00 15.52
C GLU A 7 7.53 -9.51 14.43
N PHE A 8 7.22 -8.64 13.48
CA PHE A 8 6.45 -8.98 12.29
C PHE A 8 6.97 -8.24 11.06
N GLU A 9 6.62 -8.74 9.88
CA GLU A 9 7.03 -8.15 8.60
C GLU A 9 5.86 -7.49 7.89
N LEU A 10 6.11 -6.30 7.34
CA LEU A 10 5.27 -5.66 6.33
C LEU A 10 6.11 -5.34 5.10
N TYR A 11 5.45 -5.26 3.95
CA TYR A 11 6.02 -4.66 2.76
C TYR A 11 5.79 -3.16 2.75
N ASP A 12 6.82 -2.41 2.39
CA ASP A 12 6.68 -1.06 1.89
C ASP A 12 6.14 -1.14 0.46
N LEU A 13 5.20 -0.24 0.13
CA LEU A 13 4.51 -0.23 -1.15
C LEU A 13 4.87 1.02 -1.96
N ALA A 14 4.97 0.85 -3.27
CA ALA A 14 4.85 1.92 -4.24
C ALA A 14 3.56 1.72 -5.03
N VAL A 15 2.73 2.75 -5.12
CA VAL A 15 1.54 2.75 -5.97
C VAL A 15 1.84 3.67 -7.14
N VAL A 16 1.87 3.11 -8.35
CA VAL A 16 2.35 3.79 -9.55
C VAL A 16 1.21 3.86 -10.56
N VAL A 17 1.05 5.01 -11.22
CA VAL A 17 0.19 5.13 -12.40
C VAL A 17 0.83 4.30 -13.52
N GLU A 18 0.22 3.15 -13.81
CA GLU A 18 0.72 2.21 -14.80
C GLU A 18 0.25 2.61 -16.20
N GLN A 19 -1.03 2.98 -16.34
CA GLN A 19 -1.65 3.32 -17.62
C GLN A 19 -2.74 4.37 -17.44
N ILE A 20 -2.99 5.16 -18.49
CA ILE A 20 -4.14 6.06 -18.60
C ILE A 20 -4.77 5.77 -19.97
N GLU A 21 -5.90 5.08 -19.97
CA GLU A 21 -6.55 4.67 -21.23
C GLU A 21 -7.60 5.67 -21.70
N GLY A 22 -8.04 6.59 -20.83
CA GLY A 22 -9.07 7.57 -21.10
C GLY A 22 -8.54 9.00 -21.17
N HIS A 23 -9.38 9.94 -20.77
CA HIS A 23 -9.02 11.36 -20.71
C HIS A 23 -8.86 11.80 -19.26
N CYS A 24 -7.61 11.84 -18.80
CA CYS A 24 -7.26 12.31 -17.46
C CYS A 24 -7.22 13.85 -17.43
N THR A 25 -8.00 14.46 -16.53
CA THR A 25 -8.05 15.92 -16.31
C THR A 25 -7.31 16.35 -15.04
N CYS A 26 -6.82 15.42 -14.23
CA CYS A 26 -6.17 15.68 -12.95
C CYS A 26 -4.63 15.75 -13.06
N SER A 27 -4.10 16.06 -14.24
CA SER A 27 -2.66 16.22 -14.52
C SER A 27 -1.77 15.03 -14.17
N MET A 28 -2.35 13.86 -13.89
CA MET A 28 -1.59 12.63 -13.68
C MET A 28 -0.94 12.15 -14.98
N ALA A 29 0.27 11.61 -14.87
CA ALA A 29 1.04 10.98 -15.92
C ALA A 29 1.43 9.53 -15.55
N VAL A 30 1.71 8.72 -16.56
CA VAL A 30 2.28 7.37 -16.35
C VAL A 30 3.63 7.51 -15.66
N GLY A 31 3.81 6.77 -14.57
CA GLY A 31 5.00 6.83 -13.71
C GLY A 31 4.83 7.66 -12.45
N ASP A 32 3.83 8.54 -12.37
CA ASP A 32 3.50 9.25 -11.12
C ASP A 32 3.17 8.23 -10.03
N CYS A 33 3.60 8.50 -8.80
CA CYS A 33 3.48 7.52 -7.73
C CYS A 33 3.36 8.13 -6.33
N PHE A 34 2.92 7.31 -5.40
CA PHE A 34 3.05 7.56 -3.97
C PHE A 34 3.54 6.30 -3.26
N TYR A 35 4.07 6.48 -2.05
CA TYR A 35 4.64 5.39 -1.25
C TYR A 35 3.89 5.22 0.06
N LEU A 36 3.71 3.97 0.48
CA LEU A 36 3.27 3.60 1.82
C LEU A 36 4.41 2.89 2.54
N ARG A 37 4.92 3.49 3.61
CA ARG A 37 6.04 2.94 4.40
C ARG A 37 5.73 3.01 5.88
N GLY A 38 5.73 1.87 6.57
CA GLY A 38 5.44 1.80 8.01
C GLY A 38 4.15 2.53 8.44
N GLY A 39 3.11 2.52 7.59
CA GLY A 39 1.83 3.20 7.84
C GLY A 39 1.76 4.67 7.43
N LYS A 40 2.82 5.24 6.86
CA LYS A 40 2.87 6.63 6.40
C LYS A 40 2.82 6.73 4.88
N LEU A 41 1.97 7.61 4.37
CA LEU A 41 1.92 7.96 2.96
C LEU A 41 2.90 9.10 2.66
N SER A 42 3.59 9.02 1.52
CA SER A 42 4.52 10.05 1.06
C SER A 42 4.51 10.14 -0.47
N LEU A 43 4.82 11.33 -0.98
CA LEU A 43 4.94 11.62 -2.40
C LEU A 43 6.41 11.90 -2.73
N PRO A 44 6.85 11.70 -3.99
CA PRO A 44 8.10 12.27 -4.45
C PRO A 44 8.12 13.80 -4.25
N GLU A 45 9.31 14.37 -4.11
CA GLU A 45 9.47 15.80 -3.84
C GLU A 45 8.83 16.66 -4.94
N GLY A 46 8.00 17.62 -4.52
CA GLY A 46 7.31 18.55 -5.43
C GLY A 46 6.17 17.94 -6.25
N GLN A 47 5.83 16.67 -6.03
CA GLN A 47 4.70 16.03 -6.73
C GLN A 47 3.41 16.12 -5.91
N ASP A 48 2.30 16.25 -6.61
CA ASP A 48 0.96 15.99 -6.11
C ASP A 48 0.45 14.63 -6.65
N PHE A 49 -0.70 14.20 -6.16
CA PHE A 49 -1.34 12.99 -6.66
C PHE A 49 -2.85 13.18 -6.58
N CYS A 50 -3.57 12.67 -7.58
CA CYS A 50 -5.03 12.77 -7.62
C CYS A 50 -5.66 12.11 -6.39
N LEU A 51 -6.33 12.92 -5.55
CA LEU A 51 -6.98 12.46 -4.32
C LEU A 51 -7.96 11.30 -4.58
N TYR A 52 -8.72 11.35 -5.67
CA TYR A 52 -9.72 10.33 -5.98
C TYR A 52 -9.11 9.00 -6.43
N ALA A 53 -8.01 9.05 -7.20
CA ALA A 53 -7.26 7.86 -7.54
C ALA A 53 -6.64 7.24 -6.28
N LEU A 54 -6.01 8.06 -5.44
CA LEU A 54 -5.45 7.63 -4.16
C LEU A 54 -6.50 7.02 -3.23
N GLN A 55 -7.69 7.62 -3.12
CA GLN A 55 -8.81 7.09 -2.34
C GLN A 55 -9.23 5.69 -2.80
N ALA A 56 -9.24 5.42 -4.11
CA ALA A 56 -9.58 4.09 -4.63
C ALA A 56 -8.55 3.02 -4.22
N ALA A 57 -7.27 3.40 -4.06
CA ALA A 57 -6.22 2.48 -3.66
C ALA A 57 -6.16 2.25 -2.14
N ILE A 58 -6.42 3.27 -1.32
CA ILE A 58 -6.27 3.25 0.15
C ILE A 58 -6.85 1.99 0.81
N PRO A 59 -8.10 1.56 0.54
CA PRO A 59 -8.71 0.43 1.23
C PRO A 59 -7.95 -0.88 1.07
N LEU A 60 -7.17 -1.03 0.00
CA LEU A 60 -6.44 -2.25 -0.33
C LEU A 60 -5.03 -2.28 0.29
N LEU A 61 -4.47 -1.11 0.62
CA LEU A 61 -3.06 -1.01 0.97
C LEU A 61 -2.68 -1.82 2.22
N PRO A 62 -3.44 -1.80 3.34
CA PRO A 62 -3.08 -2.59 4.52
C PRO A 62 -3.01 -4.09 4.25
N ALA A 63 -3.90 -4.62 3.41
CA ALA A 63 -3.87 -6.02 2.99
C ALA A 63 -2.68 -6.29 2.07
N LYS A 64 -2.36 -5.37 1.16
CA LYS A 64 -1.22 -5.48 0.24
C LYS A 64 0.15 -5.37 0.92
N GLN A 65 0.24 -4.70 2.07
CA GLN A 65 1.44 -4.70 2.91
C GLN A 65 1.72 -6.07 3.54
N ARG A 66 0.73 -6.96 3.63
CA ARG A 66 0.87 -8.29 4.23
C ARG A 66 0.97 -9.34 3.14
N ARG A 67 1.60 -10.48 3.46
CA ARG A 67 1.52 -11.68 2.64
C ARG A 67 0.22 -12.40 2.96
N ASN A 68 -0.68 -12.48 2.00
CA ASN A 68 -1.95 -13.18 2.14
C ASN A 68 -1.84 -14.62 1.61
N HIS A 69 -2.94 -15.36 1.65
CA HIS A 69 -2.98 -16.70 1.10
C HIS A 69 -2.75 -16.67 -0.43
N PRO A 70 -1.91 -17.56 -1.00
CA PRO A 70 -1.54 -17.48 -2.43
C PRO A 70 -2.70 -17.71 -3.41
N ALA A 71 -3.81 -18.30 -2.96
CA ALA A 71 -5.02 -18.50 -3.76
C ALA A 71 -6.07 -17.36 -3.59
N ASP A 72 -5.79 -16.35 -2.78
CA ASP A 72 -6.67 -15.19 -2.60
C ASP A 72 -6.38 -14.16 -3.71
N TRP A 73 -7.43 -13.62 -4.33
CA TRP A 73 -7.30 -12.54 -5.32
C TRP A 73 -6.63 -11.31 -4.71
N MET A 74 -6.79 -11.08 -3.40
CA MET A 74 -6.11 -10.01 -2.68
C MET A 74 -4.59 -10.20 -2.66
N GLU A 75 -4.07 -11.41 -2.85
CA GLU A 75 -2.63 -11.64 -3.02
C GLU A 75 -2.20 -11.40 -4.48
N THR A 76 -2.97 -11.90 -5.46
CA THR A 76 -2.57 -11.93 -6.87
C THR A 76 -2.84 -10.62 -7.63
N ASP A 77 -3.97 -9.96 -7.36
CA ASP A 77 -4.47 -8.86 -8.21
C ASP A 77 -3.97 -7.52 -7.67
N ALA A 78 -3.10 -6.83 -8.42
CA ALA A 78 -2.40 -5.64 -7.92
C ALA A 78 -2.85 -4.32 -8.56
N ARG A 79 -3.90 -4.33 -9.38
CA ARG A 79 -4.35 -3.14 -10.13
C ARG A 79 -5.57 -2.50 -9.50
N VAL A 80 -5.58 -1.17 -9.52
CA VAL A 80 -6.68 -0.34 -9.01
C VAL A 80 -7.01 0.71 -10.04
N ILE A 81 -8.31 0.94 -10.28
CA ILE A 81 -8.77 1.90 -11.29
C ILE A 81 -9.26 3.16 -10.58
N CYS A 82 -8.92 4.32 -11.14
CA CYS A 82 -9.49 5.62 -10.76
C CYS A 82 -11.02 5.57 -10.86
N PRO A 83 -11.75 6.16 -9.89
CA PRO A 83 -13.21 6.09 -9.87
C PRO A 83 -13.89 6.88 -11.01
N ASP A 84 -13.17 7.78 -11.69
CA ASP A 84 -13.68 8.46 -12.89
C ASP A 84 -13.65 7.52 -14.12
N PRO A 85 -14.81 7.09 -14.64
CA PRO A 85 -14.89 6.15 -15.75
C PRO A 85 -14.40 6.73 -17.08
N ALA A 86 -14.38 8.06 -17.24
CA ALA A 86 -13.84 8.70 -18.45
C ALA A 86 -12.32 8.80 -18.41
N CYS A 87 -11.74 8.90 -17.21
CA CYS A 87 -10.29 8.97 -16.99
C CYS A 87 -9.62 7.63 -17.28
N ARG A 88 -10.16 6.51 -16.78
CA ARG A 88 -9.59 5.15 -16.93
C ARG A 88 -8.09 5.09 -16.58
N LEU A 89 -7.69 5.81 -15.54
CA LEU A 89 -6.36 5.71 -14.96
C LEU A 89 -6.26 4.41 -14.17
N ILE A 90 -5.23 3.62 -14.46
CA ILE A 90 -4.94 2.34 -13.83
C ILE A 90 -3.64 2.49 -13.02
N MET A 91 -3.72 2.19 -11.73
CA MET A 91 -2.58 2.13 -10.82
C MET A 91 -2.19 0.68 -10.56
N ARG A 92 -0.89 0.44 -10.34
CA ARG A 92 -0.35 -0.84 -9.87
C ARG A 92 0.26 -0.66 -8.49
N ILE A 93 -0.01 -1.61 -7.59
CA ILE A 93 0.57 -1.68 -6.25
C ILE A 93 1.76 -2.64 -6.28
N ASP A 94 2.95 -2.10 -6.06
CA ASP A 94 4.20 -2.84 -6.04
C ASP A 94 4.74 -2.97 -4.61
N ARG A 95 5.09 -4.19 -4.20
CA ARG A 95 5.88 -4.43 -2.98
C ARG A 95 7.35 -4.15 -3.29
N VAL A 96 7.94 -3.13 -2.68
CA VAL A 96 9.29 -2.66 -3.04
C VAL A 96 10.37 -3.05 -2.05
N SER A 97 10.03 -3.24 -0.78
CA SER A 97 10.96 -3.73 0.25
C SER A 97 10.22 -4.38 1.41
N GLN A 98 10.85 -5.33 2.08
CA GLN A 98 10.37 -5.83 3.38
C GLN A 98 10.90 -4.97 4.52
N ARG A 99 10.08 -4.82 5.55
CA ARG A 99 10.37 -4.10 6.78
C ARG A 99 9.97 -4.97 7.96
N THR A 100 10.93 -5.24 8.83
CA THR A 100 10.65 -5.81 10.16
C THR A 100 10.25 -4.70 11.11
N LEU A 101 9.19 -4.93 11.87
CA LEU A 101 8.64 -4.04 12.87
C LEU A 101 8.52 -4.83 14.18
N ARG A 102 8.68 -4.12 15.31
CA ARG A 102 8.37 -4.66 16.64
C ARG A 102 7.00 -4.16 17.07
N HIS A 103 6.23 -4.99 17.78
CA HIS A 103 4.88 -4.64 18.23
C HIS A 103 4.84 -3.35 19.05
N ASP A 104 5.69 -3.24 20.08
CA ASP A 104 5.71 -2.09 21.00
C ASP A 104 6.23 -0.79 20.36
N ASP A 105 6.89 -0.87 19.19
CA ASP A 105 7.31 0.32 18.44
C ASP A 105 6.13 0.99 17.70
N VAL A 106 5.04 0.25 17.47
CA VAL A 106 3.91 0.67 16.61
C VAL A 106 2.53 0.51 17.25
N SER A 107 2.48 0.06 18.50
CA SER A 107 1.25 -0.12 19.28
C SER A 107 1.43 0.45 20.69
N PRO A 108 0.44 1.20 21.22
CA PRO A 108 0.44 1.61 22.62
C PRO A 108 0.02 0.49 23.58
N ILE A 109 -0.54 -0.62 23.07
CA ILE A 109 -0.89 -1.82 23.86
C ILE A 109 0.35 -2.70 23.92
N ALA A 110 0.81 -3.06 25.13
CA ALA A 110 2.04 -3.82 25.32
C ALA A 110 1.94 -5.25 24.79
N TRP A 111 2.98 -5.73 24.10
CA TRP A 111 3.01 -7.09 23.55
C TRP A 111 2.85 -8.17 24.61
N GLU A 112 3.47 -7.98 25.78
CA GLU A 112 3.38 -8.90 26.91
C GLU A 112 1.96 -9.09 27.45
N GLU A 113 1.07 -8.11 27.27
CA GLU A 113 -0.34 -8.23 27.65
C GLU A 113 -1.10 -9.08 26.62
N VAL A 114 -0.90 -8.80 25.33
CA VAL A 114 -1.56 -9.50 24.21
C VAL A 114 -1.12 -10.96 24.12
N LYS A 115 0.18 -11.22 24.27
CA LYS A 115 0.78 -12.56 24.17
C LYS A 115 0.20 -13.54 25.20
N ARG A 116 -0.27 -13.06 26.35
CA ARG A 116 -0.88 -13.92 27.39
C ARG A 116 -2.28 -14.39 27.03
N GLU A 117 -2.93 -13.71 26.08
CA GLU A 117 -4.30 -13.99 25.65
C GLU A 117 -4.38 -14.82 24.36
N THR A 118 -3.25 -14.99 23.66
CA THR A 118 -3.15 -15.69 22.37
C THR A 118 -2.66 -17.12 22.54
#